data_AF-A0A0T7FMQ4-F1
#
_entry.id   AF-A0A0T7FMQ4-F1
#
_cell.length_a   1.000
_cell.length_b   1.000
_cell.length_c   1.000
_cell.angle_alpha   90.00
_cell.angle_beta   90.00
_cell.angle_gamma   90.00
#
_symmetry.space_group_name_H-M   'P 1'
#
loop_
_entity.id
_entity.type
_entity.pdbx_description
1 polymer ?
#
loop_
_entity_poly.entity_id
_entity_poly.type
_entity_poly.pdbx_seq_one_letter_code
_entity_poly.pdbx_strand_id
1 'polypeptide(L)'
;MTQAKHMYGRPKTDATRESFRRKLVHMHLVLKSWKKQGYRDKQFWPKSLSGFAEWNDPERGIFSWTSPNVTSKSNPRYKKLVERYWKLQEKAAPHLADEPDDTREKRIMLKLAEENARLLWANMELRSALVRAEPNNEVLKRIAFP
;
A
#
# COMPACT_ATOMS: atom_id res chain seq x y z
N MET A 1 5.56 -11.84 17.06
CA MET A 1 4.68 -12.19 18.20
C MET A 1 3.75 -11.01 18.49
N THR A 2 2.43 -11.20 18.40
CA THR A 2 1.43 -10.11 18.55
C THR A 2 1.20 -9.75 20.01
N GLN A 3 1.53 -8.51 20.42
CA GLN A 3 1.36 -7.98 21.79
C GLN A 3 -0.05 -8.19 22.37
N ALA A 4 -1.08 -8.27 21.52
CA ALA A 4 -2.47 -8.48 21.94
C ALA A 4 -2.73 -9.85 22.63
N LYS A 5 -1.84 -10.84 22.48
CA LYS A 5 -2.01 -12.17 23.13
C LYS A 5 -1.88 -12.10 24.66
N HIS A 6 -1.12 -11.15 25.20
CA HIS A 6 -0.85 -11.02 26.64
C HIS A 6 -1.73 -10.00 27.37
N MET A 7 -2.61 -9.29 26.66
CA MET A 7 -3.54 -8.36 27.29
C MET A 7 -4.84 -9.09 27.65
N TYR A 8 -5.31 -8.93 28.89
CA TYR A 8 -6.60 -9.45 29.37
C TYR A 8 -7.55 -8.30 29.73
N GLY A 9 -8.86 -8.50 29.58
CA GLY A 9 -9.90 -7.55 30.03
C GLY A 9 -10.13 -6.31 29.13
N ARG A 10 -10.46 -5.17 29.75
CA ARG A 10 -10.74 -3.88 29.07
C ARG A 10 -9.61 -3.46 28.11
N PRO A 11 -8.31 -3.51 28.49
CA PRO A 11 -7.22 -3.10 27.61
C PRO A 11 -7.16 -3.87 26.28
N LYS A 12 -7.41 -5.18 26.30
CA LYS A 12 -7.48 -6.01 25.09
C LYS A 12 -8.62 -5.57 24.18
N THR A 13 -9.77 -5.26 24.76
CA THR A 13 -10.96 -4.84 24.02
C THR A 13 -10.73 -3.48 23.36
N ASP A 14 -10.13 -2.54 24.09
CA ASP A 14 -9.84 -1.20 23.57
C ASP A 14 -8.76 -1.25 22.48
N ALA A 15 -7.71 -2.06 22.65
CA ALA A 15 -6.72 -2.31 21.60
C ALA A 15 -7.34 -2.94 20.34
N THR A 16 -8.24 -3.92 20.50
CA THR A 16 -8.96 -4.54 19.37
C THR A 16 -9.83 -3.53 18.64
N ARG A 17 -10.54 -2.69 19.39
CA ARG A 17 -11.40 -1.63 18.84
C ARG A 17 -10.59 -0.57 18.12
N GLU A 18 -9.45 -0.18 18.65
CA GLU A 18 -8.55 0.77 18.01
C GLU A 18 -7.93 0.18 16.75
N SER A 19 -7.53 -1.09 16.79
CA SER A 19 -7.08 -1.81 15.61
C SER A 19 -8.15 -1.87 14.51
N PHE A 20 -9.41 -2.12 14.88
CA PHE A 20 -10.55 -2.06 13.96
C PHE A 20 -10.66 -0.68 13.31
N ARG A 21 -10.60 0.39 14.11
CA ARG A 21 -10.64 1.76 13.59
C ARG A 21 -9.49 2.02 12.62
N ARG A 22 -8.28 1.59 12.93
CA ARG A 22 -7.11 1.76 12.04
C ARG A 22 -7.28 1.03 10.72
N LYS A 23 -7.81 -0.21 10.73
CA LYS A 23 -8.17 -0.92 9.49
C LYS A 23 -9.19 -0.13 8.65
N LEU A 24 -10.23 0.43 9.28
CA LEU A 24 -11.22 1.27 8.58
C LEU A 24 -10.61 2.57 8.01
N VAL A 25 -9.71 3.22 8.76
CA VAL A 25 -8.98 4.40 8.29
C VAL A 25 -8.14 4.03 7.07
N HIS A 26 -7.45 2.90 7.11
CA HIS A 26 -6.65 2.45 5.97
C HIS A 26 -7.52 2.16 4.74
N MET A 27 -8.62 1.43 4.90
CA MET A 27 -9.60 1.23 3.81
C MET A 27 -10.11 2.57 3.25
N HIS A 28 -10.37 3.56 4.10
CA HIS A 28 -10.80 4.86 3.63
C HIS A 28 -9.72 5.56 2.78
N LEU A 29 -8.44 5.48 3.17
CA LEU A 29 -7.32 6.03 2.42
C LEU A 29 -7.13 5.33 1.07
N VAL A 30 -7.20 4.00 1.04
CA VAL A 30 -7.16 3.19 -0.18
C VAL A 30 -8.25 3.64 -1.15
N LEU A 31 -9.50 3.74 -0.66
CA LEU A 31 -10.63 4.19 -1.47
C LEU A 31 -10.47 5.62 -1.97
N LYS A 32 -9.89 6.52 -1.16
CA LYS A 32 -9.59 7.89 -1.59
C LYS A 32 -8.53 7.90 -2.69
N SER A 33 -7.53 7.02 -2.61
CA SER A 33 -6.52 6.85 -3.66
C SER A 33 -7.16 6.39 -4.96
N TRP A 34 -7.98 5.32 -4.91
CA TRP A 34 -8.66 4.78 -6.09
C TRP A 34 -9.56 5.82 -6.75
N LYS A 35 -10.31 6.60 -5.97
CA LYS A 35 -11.12 7.70 -6.50
C LYS A 35 -10.30 8.79 -7.17
N LYS A 36 -9.14 9.13 -6.62
CA LYS A 36 -8.23 10.13 -7.19
C LYS A 36 -7.57 9.61 -8.48
N GLN A 37 -7.22 8.34 -8.50
CA GLN A 37 -6.53 7.70 -9.62
C GLN A 37 -7.49 7.31 -10.75
N GLY A 38 -8.76 7.08 -10.43
CA GLY A 38 -9.78 6.59 -11.36
C GLY A 38 -9.74 5.07 -11.57
N TYR A 39 -8.82 4.35 -10.92
CA TYR A 39 -8.66 2.91 -11.03
C TYR A 39 -8.21 2.31 -9.70
N ARG A 40 -8.34 0.98 -9.58
CA ARG A 40 -7.90 0.21 -8.42
C ARG A 40 -6.46 -0.27 -8.59
N ASP A 41 -5.64 -0.04 -7.57
CA ASP A 41 -4.26 -0.55 -7.49
C ASP A 41 -4.17 -1.89 -6.73
N LYS A 42 -2.95 -2.39 -6.57
CA LYS A 42 -2.64 -3.67 -5.89
C LYS A 42 -2.68 -3.58 -4.35
N GLN A 43 -3.17 -2.48 -3.78
CA GLN A 43 -3.30 -2.36 -2.32
C GLN A 43 -4.27 -3.41 -1.76
N PHE A 44 -3.97 -3.91 -0.56
CA PHE A 44 -4.81 -4.91 0.09
C PHE A 44 -6.18 -4.33 0.44
N TRP A 45 -7.23 -5.04 -0.01
CA TRP A 45 -8.62 -4.74 0.34
C TRP A 45 -9.32 -6.02 0.81
N PRO A 46 -9.82 -6.07 2.06
CA PRO A 46 -10.48 -7.26 2.56
C PRO A 46 -11.83 -7.45 1.86
N LYS A 47 -12.08 -8.65 1.33
CA LYS A 47 -13.35 -9.00 0.65
C LYS A 47 -14.46 -9.43 1.62
N SER A 48 -14.09 -9.79 2.84
CA SER A 48 -15.00 -10.32 3.85
C SER A 48 -14.60 -9.84 5.25
N LEU A 49 -15.53 -9.97 6.20
CA LEU A 49 -15.23 -9.69 7.61
C LEU A 49 -14.20 -10.65 8.20
N SER A 50 -14.08 -11.89 7.67
CA SER A 50 -13.02 -12.82 8.06
C SER A 50 -11.65 -12.33 7.59
N GLY A 51 -11.50 -11.96 6.32
CA GLY A 51 -10.25 -11.38 5.81
C GLY A 51 -9.92 -10.05 6.50
N PHE A 52 -10.93 -9.27 6.86
CA PHE A 52 -10.75 -8.07 7.68
C PHE A 52 -10.25 -8.42 9.09
N ALA A 53 -10.72 -9.51 9.70
CA ALA A 53 -10.28 -9.96 11.03
C ALA A 53 -8.84 -10.49 11.03
N GLU A 54 -8.47 -11.25 10.00
CA GLU A 54 -7.14 -11.86 9.83
C GLU A 54 -6.05 -10.86 9.45
N TRP A 55 -6.43 -9.72 8.87
CA TRP A 55 -5.47 -8.69 8.48
C TRP A 55 -4.60 -8.23 9.66
N ASN A 56 -3.29 -8.34 9.47
CA ASN A 56 -2.27 -7.99 10.44
C ASN A 56 -1.18 -7.13 9.77
N ASP A 57 -0.97 -5.93 10.28
CA ASP A 57 0.06 -4.98 9.88
C ASP A 57 0.49 -4.19 11.14
N PRO A 58 1.46 -4.74 11.91
CA PRO A 58 1.86 -4.18 13.20
C PRO A 58 2.44 -2.77 13.11
N GLU A 59 3.12 -2.43 12.00
CA GLU A 59 3.70 -1.10 11.78
C GLU A 59 2.61 -0.02 11.77
N ARG A 60 1.43 -0.38 11.28
CA ARG A 60 0.25 0.49 11.29
C ARG A 60 -0.64 0.30 12.53
N GLY A 61 -0.23 -0.55 13.49
CA GLY A 61 -1.04 -0.97 14.65
C GLY A 61 -2.33 -1.69 14.26
N ILE A 62 -2.30 -2.35 13.11
CA ILE A 62 -3.34 -3.24 12.63
C ILE A 62 -2.97 -4.65 13.09
N PHE A 63 -3.87 -5.30 13.81
CA PHE A 63 -3.63 -6.60 14.43
C PHE A 63 -4.73 -7.57 14.02
N SER A 64 -4.36 -8.83 13.83
CA SER A 64 -5.35 -9.87 13.63
C SER A 64 -6.11 -10.18 14.92
N TRP A 65 -7.36 -10.56 14.80
CA TRP A 65 -8.17 -11.07 15.91
C TRP A 65 -8.95 -12.30 15.49
N THR A 66 -9.08 -13.24 16.42
CA THR A 66 -9.77 -14.52 16.21
C THR A 66 -11.21 -14.54 16.75
N SER A 67 -11.58 -13.55 17.57
CA SER A 67 -12.90 -13.53 18.22
C SER A 67 -14.01 -13.15 17.22
N PRO A 68 -15.01 -14.02 16.98
CA PRO A 68 -16.14 -13.73 16.08
C PRO A 68 -17.05 -12.62 16.62
N ASN A 69 -17.02 -12.37 17.94
CA ASN A 69 -17.80 -11.30 18.57
C ASN A 69 -17.39 -9.88 18.13
N VAL A 70 -16.22 -9.72 17.52
CA VAL A 70 -15.73 -8.42 17.01
C VAL A 70 -16.38 -8.07 15.68
N THR A 71 -16.68 -9.07 14.86
CA THR A 71 -17.29 -8.91 13.53
C THR A 71 -18.81 -9.10 13.56
N SER A 72 -19.37 -9.60 14.66
CA SER A 72 -20.82 -9.79 14.81
C SER A 72 -21.60 -8.46 14.84
N LYS A 73 -22.70 -8.42 14.08
CA LYS A 73 -23.66 -7.30 14.07
C LYS A 73 -24.46 -7.19 15.37
N SER A 74 -24.60 -8.28 16.12
CA SER A 74 -25.35 -8.31 17.39
C SER A 74 -24.58 -7.67 18.54
N ASN A 75 -23.27 -7.45 18.40
CA ASN A 75 -22.46 -6.83 19.45
C ASN A 75 -22.58 -5.31 19.40
N PRO A 76 -23.25 -4.66 20.39
CA PRO A 76 -23.48 -3.21 20.37
C PRO A 76 -22.17 -2.41 20.36
N ARG A 77 -21.08 -2.99 20.87
CA ARG A 77 -19.77 -2.34 20.96
C ARG A 77 -19.10 -2.14 19.60
N TYR A 78 -19.30 -3.07 18.68
CA TYR A 78 -18.69 -3.06 17.35
C TYR A 78 -19.69 -2.80 16.22
N LYS A 79 -21.01 -2.84 16.49
CA LYS A 79 -22.08 -2.61 15.52
C LYS A 79 -21.82 -1.43 14.60
N LYS A 80 -21.54 -0.24 15.16
CA LYS A 80 -21.23 0.98 14.37
C LYS A 80 -19.98 0.85 13.51
N LEU A 81 -18.98 0.08 13.94
CA LEU A 81 -17.74 -0.15 13.19
C LEU A 81 -17.97 -1.14 12.03
N VAL A 82 -18.76 -2.19 12.27
CA VAL A 82 -19.18 -3.15 11.24
C VAL A 82 -20.06 -2.46 10.19
N GLU A 83 -20.98 -1.58 10.60
CA GLU A 83 -21.76 -0.76 9.67
C GLU A 83 -20.88 0.15 8.80
N ARG A 84 -19.85 0.77 9.40
CA ARG A 84 -18.87 1.58 8.64
C ARG A 84 -18.07 0.74 7.65
N TYR A 85 -17.68 -0.48 8.04
CA TYR A 85 -17.03 -1.42 7.13
C TYR A 85 -17.90 -1.68 5.90
N TRP A 86 -19.17 -2.03 6.07
CA TRP A 86 -20.08 -2.30 4.96
C TRP A 86 -20.32 -1.07 4.09
N LYS A 87 -20.47 0.12 4.69
CA LYS A 87 -20.55 1.38 3.94
C LYS A 87 -19.30 1.67 3.09
N LEU A 88 -18.11 1.28 3.55
CA LEU A 88 -16.89 1.40 2.74
C LEU A 88 -16.86 0.37 1.62
N GLN A 89 -17.34 -0.86 1.85
CA GLN A 89 -17.48 -1.89 0.81
C GLN A 89 -18.43 -1.44 -0.29
N GLU A 90 -19.61 -0.92 0.05
CA GLU A 90 -20.57 -0.37 -0.93
C GLU A 90 -19.95 0.75 -1.76
N LYS A 91 -19.21 1.66 -1.14
CA LYS A 91 -18.52 2.75 -1.85
C LYS A 91 -17.37 2.27 -2.73
N ALA A 92 -16.77 1.13 -2.40
CA ALA A 92 -15.68 0.53 -3.16
C ALA A 92 -16.19 -0.36 -4.30
N ALA A 93 -17.45 -0.81 -4.26
CA ALA A 93 -18.02 -1.74 -5.24
C ALA A 93 -17.77 -1.35 -6.70
N PRO A 94 -17.87 -0.07 -7.13
CA PRO A 94 -17.55 0.31 -8.51
C PRO A 94 -16.10 0.00 -8.89
N HIS A 95 -15.15 0.26 -7.98
CA HIS A 95 -13.72 0.03 -8.22
C HIS A 95 -13.32 -1.45 -8.02
N LEU A 96 -14.16 -2.26 -7.37
CA LEU A 96 -13.90 -3.69 -7.18
C LEU A 96 -14.37 -4.51 -8.39
N ALA A 97 -15.30 -3.98 -9.19
CA ALA A 97 -15.77 -4.59 -10.44
C ALA A 97 -14.74 -4.46 -11.57
N ASP A 98 -13.94 -3.40 -11.55
CA ASP A 98 -12.85 -3.20 -12.51
C ASP A 98 -11.69 -4.15 -12.17
N GLU A 99 -11.21 -4.89 -13.18
CA GLU A 99 -9.96 -5.63 -13.04
C GLU A 99 -8.80 -4.65 -12.85
N PRO A 100 -7.77 -5.00 -12.04
CA PRO A 100 -6.57 -4.18 -11.93
C PRO A 100 -5.96 -4.01 -13.33
N ASP A 101 -5.91 -2.78 -13.83
CA ASP A 101 -5.35 -2.48 -15.16
C ASP A 101 -3.82 -2.56 -15.13
N ASP A 102 -3.33 -3.80 -15.19
CA ASP A 102 -1.92 -4.16 -15.25
C ASP A 102 -1.24 -3.61 -16.53
N THR A 103 -2.02 -3.17 -17.54
CA THR A 103 -1.48 -2.65 -18.80
C THR A 103 -0.98 -1.21 -18.66
N ARG A 104 -1.60 -0.38 -17.82
CA ARG A 104 -1.15 1.00 -17.59
C ARG A 104 0.15 1.04 -16.79
N GLU A 105 0.28 0.23 -15.76
CA GLU A 105 1.51 0.12 -14.95
C GLU A 105 2.68 -0.30 -15.84
N LYS A 106 2.46 -1.28 -16.73
CA LYS A 106 3.44 -1.68 -17.76
C LYS A 106 3.79 -0.54 -18.70
N ARG A 107 2.82 0.25 -19.17
CA ARG A 107 3.08 1.44 -20.02
C ARG A 107 3.89 2.51 -19.29
N ILE A 108 3.61 2.77 -18.01
CA ILE A 108 4.37 3.74 -17.20
C ILE A 108 5.79 3.22 -16.96
N MET A 109 5.95 1.94 -16.62
CA MET A 109 7.26 1.31 -16.49
C MET A 109 8.06 1.40 -17.78
N LEU A 110 7.43 1.16 -18.93
CA LEU A 110 8.08 1.23 -20.23
C LEU A 110 8.55 2.66 -20.54
N LYS A 111 7.70 3.67 -20.29
CA LYS A 111 8.11 5.08 -20.42
C LYS A 111 9.27 5.47 -19.50
N LEU A 112 9.23 5.04 -18.24
CA LEU A 112 10.32 5.29 -17.29
C LEU A 112 11.62 4.59 -17.72
N ALA A 113 11.52 3.39 -18.29
CA ALA A 113 12.67 2.67 -18.82
C ALA A 113 13.27 3.40 -20.05
N GLU A 114 12.43 3.91 -20.95
CA GLU A 114 12.86 4.73 -22.09
C GLU A 114 13.54 6.02 -21.64
N GLU A 115 12.96 6.73 -20.67
CA GLU A 115 13.54 7.96 -20.11
C GLU A 115 14.89 7.68 -19.43
N ASN A 116 14.98 6.61 -18.64
CA ASN A 116 16.24 6.20 -18.02
C ASN A 116 17.31 5.83 -19.06
N ALA A 117 16.95 5.10 -20.12
CA ALA A 117 17.88 4.76 -21.19
C ALA A 117 18.40 6.03 -21.89
N ARG A 118 17.52 7.00 -22.14
CA ARG A 118 17.90 8.30 -22.72
C ARG A 118 18.84 9.09 -21.82
N LEU A 119 18.58 9.15 -20.51
CA LEU A 119 19.42 9.85 -19.54
C LEU A 119 20.78 9.16 -19.37
N LEU A 120 20.81 7.83 -19.39
CA LEU A 120 22.06 7.06 -19.39
C LEU A 120 22.89 7.41 -20.62
N TRP A 121 22.29 7.39 -21.80
CA TRP A 121 22.99 7.72 -23.05
C TRP A 121 23.51 9.16 -23.07
N ALA A 122 22.71 10.14 -22.64
CA ALA A 122 23.15 11.53 -22.52
C ALA A 122 24.32 11.70 -21.54
N ASN A 123 24.31 10.98 -20.41
CA ASN A 123 25.45 10.95 -19.49
C ASN A 123 26.71 10.36 -20.15
N MET A 124 26.56 9.29 -20.95
CA MET A 124 27.68 8.70 -21.68
C MET A 124 28.30 9.67 -22.67
N GLU A 125 27.47 10.41 -23.41
CA GLU A 125 27.94 11.42 -24.36
C GLU A 125 28.66 12.58 -23.65
N LEU A 126 28.05 13.14 -22.60
CA LEU A 126 28.65 14.23 -21.83
C LEU A 126 29.99 13.82 -21.21
N ARG A 127 30.08 12.60 -20.68
CA ARG A 127 31.31 12.10 -20.10
C ARG A 127 32.37 11.83 -21.16
N SER A 128 31.98 11.33 -22.33
CA SER A 128 32.89 11.18 -23.49
C SER A 128 33.39 12.54 -24.00
N ALA A 129 32.54 13.56 -23.99
CA ALA A 129 32.93 14.94 -24.29
C ALA A 129 33.91 15.48 -23.25
N LEU A 130 33.66 15.25 -21.96
CA LEU A 130 34.56 15.61 -20.86
C LEU A 130 35.93 14.93 -20.97
N VAL A 131 35.98 13.63 -21.28
CA VAL A 131 37.25 12.91 -21.48
C VAL A 131 38.04 13.46 -22.67
N ARG A 132 37.35 13.86 -23.75
CA ARG A 132 38.00 14.52 -24.91
C ARG A 132 38.54 15.91 -24.56
N ALA A 133 37.80 16.67 -23.75
CA ALA A 133 38.21 18.00 -23.29
C ALA A 133 39.35 17.93 -22.26
N GLU A 134 39.34 16.91 -21.39
CA GLU A 134 40.29 16.73 -20.29
C GLU A 134 40.87 15.29 -20.23
N PRO A 135 41.73 14.91 -21.20
CA PRO A 135 42.23 13.54 -21.32
C PRO A 135 43.15 13.09 -20.17
N ASN A 136 43.68 14.03 -19.39
CA ASN A 136 44.59 13.76 -18.27
C ASN A 136 43.89 13.76 -16.90
N ASN A 137 42.57 13.94 -16.84
CA ASN A 137 41.83 13.96 -15.58
C ASN A 137 41.74 12.54 -14.98
N GLU A 138 42.48 12.28 -13.90
CA GLU A 138 42.53 10.97 -13.23
C GLU A 138 41.18 10.52 -12.66
N VAL A 139 40.32 11.46 -12.25
CA VAL A 139 39.02 11.14 -11.65
C VAL A 139 38.10 10.49 -12.68
N LEU A 140 38.14 10.96 -13.92
CA LEU A 140 37.35 10.39 -15.02
C LEU A 140 37.79 8.99 -15.42
N LYS A 141 39.07 8.63 -15.18
CA LYS A 141 39.66 7.31 -15.47
C LYS A 141 39.35 6.25 -14.41
N ARG A 142 39.09 6.64 -13.15
CA ARG A 142 38.89 5.71 -12.02
C ARG A 142 37.48 5.13 -11.92
N ILE A 143 36.46 5.80 -12.45
CA ILE A 143 35.07 5.34 -12.31
C ILE A 143 34.74 4.40 -13.48
N ALA A 144 34.65 3.10 -13.18
CA ALA A 144 34.28 2.06 -14.14
C ALA A 144 32.83 2.17 -14.63
N PHE A 145 32.59 1.70 -15.86
CA PHE A 145 31.27 1.65 -16.48
C PHE A 145 30.42 0.50 -15.91
N PRO A 146 29.12 0.70 -15.65
CA PRO A 146 28.16 -0.40 -15.57
C PRO A 146 27.85 -1.00 -16.95
#